data_AF-A0AAF0FT68-F1
#
_entry.id   AF-A0AAF0FT68-F1
#
_cell.length_a   1.000
_cell.length_b   1.000
_cell.length_c   1.000
_cell.angle_alpha   90.00
_cell.angle_beta   90.00
_cell.angle_gamma   90.00
#
_symmetry.space_group_name_H-M   'P 1'
#
loop_
_entity.id
_entity.type
_entity.pdbx_description
1 polymer ?
#
loop_
_entity_poly.entity_id
_entity_poly.type
_entity_poly.pdbx_seq_one_letter_code
_entity_poly.pdbx_strand_id
1 'polypeptide(L)' 'MSGYKCARCKQKVEIDINVRCPYCGHRILFKERGAGIKTVKAR' A
#
# COMPACT_ATOMS: atom_id res chain seq x y z
N MET A 1 -0.89 -1.18 12.07
CA MET A 1 0.16 -0.55 11.25
C MET A 1 -0.15 -0.85 9.79
N SER A 2 -0.79 0.10 9.09
CA SER A 2 -1.15 -0.11 7.67
C SER A 2 0.04 0.28 6.79
N GLY A 3 0.88 -0.70 6.45
CA GLY A 3 1.95 -0.52 5.48
C GLY A 3 1.39 -0.13 4.11
N TYR A 4 2.09 0.76 3.42
CA TYR A 4 1.83 1.08 2.02
C TYR A 4 2.72 0.22 1.13
N LYS A 5 2.30 -0.06 -0.09
CA LYS A 5 3.04 -0.81 -1.08
C LYS A 5 3.38 0.10 -2.24
N CYS A 6 4.66 0.21 -2.60
CA CYS A 6 5.05 1.03 -3.73
C CYS A 6 4.60 0.39 -5.06
N ALA A 7 4.07 1.21 -5.98
CA ALA A 7 3.58 0.74 -7.28
C ALA A 7 4.70 0.10 -8.15
N ARG A 8 5.93 0.64 -8.06
CA ARG A 8 7.07 0.21 -8.88
C ARG A 8 7.86 -0.95 -8.27
N CYS A 9 8.49 -0.75 -7.11
CA CYS A 9 9.33 -1.77 -6.48
C CYS A 9 8.54 -2.83 -5.69
N LYS A 10 7.22 -2.65 -5.51
CA LYS A 10 6.31 -3.57 -4.80
C LYS A 10 6.71 -3.87 -3.34
N GLN A 11 7.68 -3.13 -2.79
CA GLN A 11 8.11 -3.20 -1.40
C GLN A 11 7.03 -2.62 -0.48
N LYS A 12 6.90 -3.20 0.71
CA LYS A 12 6.10 -2.64 1.81
C LYS A 12 6.92 -1.53 2.47
N VAL A 13 6.30 -0.39 2.65
CA VAL A 13 6.92 0.82 3.19
C VAL A 13 5.95 1.44 4.20
N GLU A 14 6.47 1.73 5.39
CA GLU A 14 5.76 2.53 6.39
C GLU A 14 6.14 3.99 6.17
N ILE A 15 5.13 4.86 6.09
CA ILE A 15 5.32 6.26 5.70
C ILE A 15 4.49 7.12 6.63
N ASP A 16 5.12 8.16 7.15
CA ASP A 16 4.55 9.03 8.17
C ASP A 16 4.13 10.39 7.60
N ILE A 17 5.01 11.07 6.84
CA ILE A 17 4.79 12.48 6.43
C ILE A 17 5.03 12.73 4.92
N ASN A 18 5.91 11.96 4.26
CA ASN A 18 6.31 12.18 2.86
C ASN A 18 5.94 11.00 1.95
N VAL A 19 5.16 11.28 0.90
CA VAL A 19 4.73 10.29 -0.11
C VAL A 19 5.88 9.98 -1.10
N ARG A 20 6.98 9.40 -0.59
CA ARG A 20 8.13 8.99 -1.39
C ARG A 20 8.64 7.63 -0.94
N CYS A 21 8.74 6.69 -1.87
CA CYS A 21 9.32 5.39 -1.59
C CYS A 21 10.84 5.52 -1.34
N PRO A 22 11.37 5.03 -0.19
CA PRO A 22 12.80 5.12 0.13
C PRO A 22 13.68 4.27 -0.81
N TYR A 23 13.12 3.25 -1.46
CA TYR A 23 13.88 2.33 -2.30
C TYR A 23 14.02 2.77 -3.76
N CYS A 24 13.00 3.43 -4.32
CA CYS A 24 12.99 3.76 -5.76
C CYS A 24 12.63 5.22 -6.06
N GLY A 25 12.39 6.05 -5.04
CA GLY A 25 12.04 7.46 -5.18
C GLY A 25 10.66 7.73 -5.80
N HIS A 26 9.90 6.69 -6.15
CA HIS A 26 8.56 6.79 -6.73
C HIS A 26 7.54 7.30 -5.70
N ARG A 27 6.56 8.07 -6.16
CA ARG A 27 5.59 8.77 -5.29
C ARG A 27 4.19 8.16 -5.31
N ILE A 28 4.01 7.02 -5.98
CA ILE A 28 2.72 6.32 -6.03
C ILE A 28 2.78 5.08 -5.14
N LEU A 29 1.87 5.03 -4.19
CA LEU A 29 1.80 4.03 -3.13
C LEU A 29 0.36 3.53 -2.99
N PHE A 30 0.20 2.22 -2.80
CA PHE A 30 -1.07 1.56 -2.60
C PHE A 30 -1.22 1.16 -1.14
N LYS A 31 -2.39 1.39 -0.55
CA LYS A 31 -2.68 0.86 0.79
C LYS A 31 -2.88 -0.64 0.70
N GLU A 32 -2.26 -1.40 1.61
CA GLU A 32 -2.51 -2.84 1.65
C GLU A 32 -3.98 -3.15 1.97
N ARG A 33 -4.48 -4.25 1.41
CA ARG A 33 -5.82 -4.75 1.68
C ARG A 33 -5.93 -5.04 3.18
N GLY A 34 -6.99 -4.54 3.81
CA GLY A 34 -7.29 -4.89 5.20
C GLY A 34 -7.51 -6.40 5.35
N ALA A 35 -7.14 -6.95 6.51
CA ALA A 35 -7.25 -8.39 6.79
C ALA A 35 -8.70 -8.91 6.84
N GLY A 36 -9.70 -8.02 6.84
CA GLY A 36 -11.11 -8.38 6.87
C GLY A 36 -11.57 -9.09 5.58
N ILE A 37 -12.32 -10.17 5.76
CA ILE A 37 -13.03 -10.83 4.66
C ILE A 37 -14.19 -9.92 4.24
N LYS A 38 -14.20 -9.53 2.97
CA LYS A 38 -15.32 -8.76 2.39
C LYS A 38 -16.29 -9.74 1.75
N THR A 39 -17.46 -9.94 2.37
CA THR A 39 -18.55 -10.73 1.78
C THR A 39 -19.29 -9.89 0.75
N VAL A 40 -19.52 -10.46 -0.44
CA VAL A 40 -20.21 -9.80 -1.55
C VAL A 40 -21.28 -10.77 -2.06
N LYS A 41 -22.53 -10.32 -2.19
CA LYS A 41 -23.60 -11.15 -2.77
C LYS A 41 -23.34 -11.29 -4.27
N ALA A 42 -23.26 -12.53 -4.76
CA ALA A 42 -23.26 -12.80 -6.19
C ALA A 42 -24.66 -12.46 -6.76
N ARG A 43 -24.69 -11.83 -7.94
CA ARG A 43 -25.92 -11.51 -8.67
C ARG A 43 -26.28 -12.63 -9.63
#